data_AF-A0A7W1H5A6-F1
#
_entry.id   AF-A0A7W1H5A6-F1
#
_cell.length_a   1.000
_cell.length_b   1.000
_cell.length_c   1.000
_cell.angle_alpha   90.00
_cell.angle_beta   90.00
_cell.angle_gamma   90.00
#
_symmetry.space_group_name_H-M   'P 1'
#
loop_
_entity.id
_entity.type
_entity.pdbx_description
1 polymer ?
#
loop_
_entity_poly.entity_id
_entity_poly.type
_entity_poly.pdbx_seq_one_letter_code
_entity_poly.pdbx_strand_id
1 'polypeptide(L)'
;MTVEQVFREEWGHAVAILTRVLGDLELAEDAVQDAFATAIERWPRDGVPRKPGAWIVTTARNRAIDRIRRDRVFRQKAELLARLEDLPADEDGVSAIPDDRLALVFTCCHPALAAESRVALTLREVGGLTTGEIARAFLVTEPAMAQRLVRAKRKIRTAGIPFRVP
;
A
#
# COMPACT_ATOMS: atom_id res chain seq x y z
N MET A 1 21.56 34.94 8.93
CA MET A 1 21.56 33.75 9.80
C MET A 1 21.85 32.56 8.91
N THR A 2 22.86 31.75 9.21
CA THR A 2 23.24 30.59 8.39
C THR A 2 22.60 29.31 8.92
N VAL A 3 22.61 28.23 8.13
CA VAL A 3 22.09 26.94 8.58
C VAL A 3 22.86 26.44 9.80
N GLU A 4 24.17 26.63 9.86
CA GLU A 4 25.02 26.23 10.98
C GLU A 4 24.69 26.98 12.28
N GLN A 5 24.25 28.24 12.19
CA GLN A 5 23.79 28.98 13.36
C GLN A 5 22.49 28.38 13.89
N VAL A 6 21.51 28.15 13.02
CA VAL A 6 20.23 27.52 13.40
C VAL A 6 20.46 26.11 13.93
N PHE A 7 21.39 25.35 13.35
CA PHE A 7 21.72 24.01 13.83
C PHE A 7 22.19 24.03 15.28
N ARG A 8 23.16 24.90 15.62
CA ARG A 8 23.67 25.02 16.99
C ARG A 8 22.62 25.49 17.99
N GLU A 9 21.66 26.31 17.57
CA GLU A 9 20.63 26.88 18.43
C GLU A 9 19.41 25.96 18.60
N GLU A 10 18.97 25.29 17.54
CA GLU A 10 17.66 24.62 17.48
C GLU A 10 17.73 23.09 17.47
N TRP A 11 18.90 22.48 17.24
CA TRP A 11 19.03 21.01 17.16
C TRP A 11 18.46 20.31 18.39
N GLY A 12 18.98 20.63 19.58
CA GLY A 12 18.58 19.97 20.82
C GLY A 12 17.11 20.18 21.15
N HIS A 13 16.58 21.37 20.88
CA HIS A 13 15.17 21.69 21.09
C HIS A 13 14.25 20.91 20.14
N ALA A 14 14.61 20.83 18.86
CA ALA A 14 13.86 20.09 17.86
C ALA A 14 13.83 18.58 18.16
N VAL A 15 14.99 18.00 18.50
CA VAL A 15 15.10 16.60 18.91
C VAL A 15 14.22 16.35 20.15
N ALA A 16 14.35 17.15 21.20
CA ALA A 16 13.55 16.98 22.42
C ALA A 16 12.03 17.06 22.18
N ILE A 17 11.57 17.98 21.32
CA ILE A 17 10.16 18.07 20.94
C ILE A 17 9.69 16.78 20.26
N LEU A 18 10.46 16.28 19.29
CA LEU A 18 10.10 15.11 18.51
C LEU A 18 10.18 13.83 19.35
N THR A 19 11.22 13.65 20.15
CA THR A 19 11.37 12.50 21.05
C THR A 19 10.18 12.39 22.00
N ARG A 20 9.69 13.51 22.56
CA ARG A 20 8.52 13.52 23.43
C ARG A 20 7.24 13.05 22.74
N VAL A 21 7.09 13.31 21.45
CA VAL A 21 5.89 12.94 20.66
C VAL A 21 6.02 11.53 20.09
N LEU A 22 7.20 11.15 19.62
CA LEU A 22 7.46 9.88 18.94
C LEU A 22 7.74 8.74 19.94
N GLY A 23 8.25 9.06 21.14
CA GLY A 23 8.70 8.07 22.11
C GLY A 23 9.98 7.33 21.70
N ASP A 24 10.66 7.82 20.66
CA ASP A 24 11.81 7.20 20.02
C ASP A 24 12.84 8.31 19.72
N LEU A 25 14.00 8.23 20.38
CA LEU A 25 15.06 9.23 20.27
C LEU A 25 15.79 9.11 18.93
N GLU A 26 16.09 7.90 18.49
CA GLU A 26 16.83 7.65 17.26
C GLU A 26 16.02 8.13 16.06
N LEU A 27 14.73 7.79 16.01
CA LEU A 27 13.83 8.28 14.97
C LEU A 27 13.71 9.81 14.97
N ALA A 28 13.71 10.44 16.14
CA ALA A 28 13.65 11.88 16.27
C ALA A 28 14.93 12.55 15.74
N GLU A 29 16.10 12.04 16.10
CA GLU A 29 17.40 12.54 15.64
C GLU A 29 17.53 12.44 14.11
N ASP A 30 17.24 11.27 13.55
CA ASP A 30 17.22 11.03 12.10
C ASP A 30 16.32 12.04 11.38
N ALA A 31 15.12 12.26 11.89
CA ALA A 31 14.15 13.17 11.29
C ALA A 31 14.62 14.63 11.33
N VAL A 32 15.27 15.06 12.42
CA VAL A 32 15.84 16.40 12.54
C VAL A 32 17.06 16.56 11.62
N GLN A 33 17.90 15.53 11.50
CA GLN A 33 19.00 15.47 10.53
C GLN A 33 18.49 15.68 9.10
N ASP A 34 17.47 14.93 8.68
CA ASP A 34 16.84 15.07 7.37
C ASP A 34 16.28 16.49 7.12
N ALA A 35 15.72 17.10 8.16
CA ALA A 35 15.22 18.47 8.07
C ALA A 35 16.35 19.48 7.86
N PHE A 36 17.47 19.33 8.55
CA PHE A 36 18.65 20.17 8.32
C PHE A 36 19.31 19.90 6.96
N ALA A 37 19.38 18.65 6.50
CA ALA A 37 19.83 18.34 5.14
C ALA A 37 18.96 19.06 4.10
N THR A 38 17.63 19.04 4.28
CA THR A 38 16.69 19.79 3.43
C THR A 38 16.93 21.31 3.51
N ALA A 39 17.25 21.84 4.69
CA ALA A 39 17.57 23.26 4.87
C ALA A 39 18.82 23.67 4.10
N ILE A 40 19.88 22.85 4.15
CA ILE A 40 21.14 23.08 3.40
C ILE A 40 20.87 23.17 1.90
N GLU A 41 19.98 22.32 1.37
CA GLU A 41 19.64 22.32 -0.05
C GLU A 41 18.75 23.51 -0.47
N ARG A 42 17.74 23.86 0.35
CA ARG A 42 16.72 24.86 -0.01
C ARG A 42 17.06 26.28 0.34
N TRP A 43 17.56 26.53 1.56
CA TRP A 43 17.70 27.90 2.06
C TRP A 43 18.66 28.78 1.24
N PRO A 44 19.73 28.25 0.60
CA PRO A 44 20.55 29.07 -0.31
C PRO A 44 19.79 29.63 -1.50
N ARG A 45 18.73 28.96 -1.95
CA ARG A 45 17.91 29.36 -3.12
C ARG A 45 16.67 30.15 -2.69
N ASP A 46 15.98 29.66 -1.68
CA ASP A 46 14.66 30.16 -1.26
C ASP A 46 14.75 31.21 -0.14
N GLY A 47 15.95 31.39 0.43
CA GLY A 47 16.18 32.18 1.63
C GLY A 47 15.86 31.43 2.92
N VAL A 48 16.41 31.93 4.03
CA VAL A 48 16.15 31.39 5.37
C VAL A 48 14.74 31.81 5.83
N PRO A 49 13.89 30.88 6.29
CA PRO A 49 12.55 31.20 6.79
C PRO A 49 12.58 32.23 7.93
N ARG A 50 11.48 32.98 8.13
CA ARG A 50 11.38 33.92 9.28
C ARG A 50 11.45 33.25 10.65
N LYS A 51 11.06 31.97 10.76
CA LYS A 51 11.10 31.18 12.00
C LYS A 51 11.78 29.82 11.74
N PRO A 52 13.12 29.75 11.70
CA PRO A 52 13.82 28.54 11.27
C PRO A 52 13.64 27.34 12.20
N GLY A 53 13.65 27.52 13.52
CA GLY A 53 13.38 26.42 14.46
C GLY A 53 12.00 25.77 14.23
N ALA A 54 10.95 26.59 14.05
CA ALA A 54 9.61 26.09 13.73
C ALA A 54 9.56 25.37 12.37
N TRP A 55 10.31 25.86 11.38
CA TRP A 55 10.43 25.22 10.07
C TRP A 55 11.14 23.86 10.17
N ILE A 56 12.21 23.76 10.97
CA ILE A 56 12.94 22.50 11.21
C ILE A 56 12.03 21.49 11.88
N VAL A 57 11.36 21.84 12.98
CA VAL A 57 10.43 20.95 13.68
C VAL A 57 9.32 20.45 12.77
N THR A 58 8.76 21.35 11.94
CA THR A 58 7.70 20.98 10.98
C THR A 58 8.21 20.02 9.91
N THR A 59 9.38 20.30 9.34
CA THR A 59 9.98 19.47 8.30
C THR A 59 10.36 18.10 8.84
N ALA A 60 11.00 18.06 10.00
CA ALA A 60 11.36 16.82 10.69
C ALA A 60 10.14 15.98 11.05
N ARG A 61 9.06 16.60 11.56
CA ARG A 61 7.79 15.90 11.79
C ARG A 61 7.25 15.24 10.52
N ASN A 62 7.27 15.94 9.40
CA ASN A 62 6.81 15.37 8.13
C ASN A 62 7.69 14.20 7.69
N ARG A 63 9.02 14.32 7.82
CA ARG A 63 9.97 13.23 7.52
C ARG A 63 9.75 12.00 8.39
N ALA A 64 9.52 12.19 9.69
CA ALA A 64 9.18 11.10 10.61
C ALA A 64 7.87 10.40 10.21
N ILE A 65 6.82 11.16 9.86
CA ILE A 65 5.55 10.60 9.37
C ILE A 65 5.78 9.77 8.10
N ASP A 66 6.56 10.28 7.15
CA ASP A 66 6.83 9.58 5.90
C ASP A 66 7.62 8.30 6.13
N ARG A 67 8.57 8.29 7.08
CA ARG A 67 9.30 7.07 7.46
C ARG A 67 8.40 6.04 8.13
N ILE A 68 7.60 6.43 9.12
CA ILE A 68 6.62 5.54 9.78
C ILE A 68 5.65 4.93 8.75
N ARG A 69 5.19 5.73 7.79
CA ARG A 69 4.32 5.25 6.71
C ARG A 69 5.04 4.25 5.82
N ARG A 70 6.28 4.54 5.40
CA ARG A 70 7.10 3.62 4.60
C ARG A 70 7.33 2.31 5.34
N ASP A 71 7.70 2.34 6.61
CA ASP A 71 7.97 1.14 7.41
C ASP A 71 6.72 0.30 7.63
N ARG A 72 5.55 0.93 7.80
CA ARG A 72 4.26 0.22 7.85
C ARG A 72 3.95 -0.47 6.53
N VAL A 73 4.11 0.23 5.41
CA VAL A 73 3.89 -0.34 4.07
C VAL A 73 4.90 -1.47 3.79
N PHE A 74 6.16 -1.27 4.15
CA PHE A 74 7.20 -2.28 4.02
C PHE A 74 6.85 -3.52 4.81
N ARG A 75 6.53 -3.40 6.11
CA ARG A 75 6.10 -4.55 6.93
C ARG A 75 4.88 -5.27 6.36
N GLN A 76 3.88 -4.52 5.91
CA GLN A 76 2.69 -5.11 5.27
C GLN A 76 3.01 -5.86 3.97
N LYS A 77 4.03 -5.43 3.23
CA LYS A 77 4.44 -6.05 1.97
C LYS A 77 5.52 -7.11 2.14
N ALA A 78 6.33 -7.06 3.20
CA ALA A 78 7.41 -8.00 3.45
C ALA A 78 6.88 -9.43 3.59
N GLU A 79 5.76 -9.62 4.29
CA GLU A 79 5.11 -10.93 4.39
C GLU A 79 4.60 -11.42 3.02
N LEU A 80 4.07 -10.53 2.19
CA LEU A 80 3.65 -10.89 0.82
C LEU A 80 4.85 -11.22 -0.07
N LEU A 81 5.96 -10.51 0.07
CA LEU A 81 7.20 -10.77 -0.66
C LEU A 81 7.80 -12.12 -0.29
N ALA A 82 7.90 -12.43 1.01
CA ALA A 82 8.36 -13.74 1.47
C ALA A 82 7.52 -14.88 0.89
N ARG A 83 6.18 -14.74 0.91
CA ARG A 83 5.28 -15.74 0.29
C ARG A 83 5.46 -15.88 -1.22
N LEU A 84 5.84 -14.81 -1.92
CA LEU A 84 6.11 -14.85 -3.36
C LEU A 84 7.47 -15.50 -3.66
N GLU A 85 8.46 -15.29 -2.80
CA GLU A 85 9.79 -15.93 -2.90
C GLU A 85 9.70 -17.44 -2.64
N ASP A 86 8.78 -17.89 -1.77
CA ASP A 86 8.53 -19.30 -1.47
C ASP A 86 7.72 -20.04 -2.58
N LEU A 87 7.24 -19.35 -3.62
CA LEU A 87 6.53 -20.02 -4.72
C LEU A 87 7.52 -20.91 -5.51
N PRO A 88 7.21 -22.21 -5.69
CA PRO A 88 8.07 -23.11 -6.45
C PRO A 88 8.20 -22.63 -7.90
N ALA A 89 9.44 -22.62 -8.41
CA ALA A 89 9.78 -22.05 -9.72
C ALA A 89 9.55 -23.01 -10.91
N ASP A 90 9.23 -24.30 -10.66
CA ASP A 90 9.14 -25.31 -11.72
C ASP A 90 7.71 -25.56 -12.23
N GLU A 91 7.58 -25.55 -13.56
CA GLU A 91 6.37 -25.84 -14.35
C GLU A 91 6.10 -27.35 -14.55
N ASP A 92 6.95 -28.24 -14.03
CA ASP A 92 6.90 -29.70 -14.27
C ASP A 92 5.87 -30.45 -13.39
N GLY A 93 4.67 -29.89 -13.30
CA GLY A 93 3.56 -30.39 -12.48
C GLY A 93 2.20 -30.23 -13.13
N VAL A 94 2.10 -30.30 -14.47
CA VAL A 94 0.79 -30.44 -15.15
C VAL A 94 0.26 -31.86 -14.97
N SER A 95 -0.09 -32.21 -13.73
CA SER A 95 -0.88 -33.41 -13.45
C SER A 95 -1.82 -33.14 -12.27
N ALA A 96 -3.12 -33.18 -12.59
CA ALA A 96 -4.28 -32.94 -11.74
C ALA A 96 -4.41 -31.50 -11.24
N ILE A 97 -5.55 -30.88 -11.52
CA ILE A 97 -5.98 -29.53 -11.08
C ILE A 97 -5.35 -29.18 -9.71
N PRO A 98 -4.42 -28.22 -9.63
CA PRO A 98 -3.94 -27.74 -8.34
C PRO A 98 -5.15 -27.24 -7.56
N ASP A 99 -5.23 -27.58 -6.27
CA ASP A 99 -6.29 -27.20 -5.34
C ASP A 99 -6.66 -25.72 -5.46
N ASP A 100 -5.69 -24.87 -5.85
CA ASP A 100 -5.85 -23.45 -6.12
C ASP A 100 -6.87 -23.10 -7.21
N ARG A 101 -6.94 -23.83 -8.33
CA ARG A 101 -7.94 -23.54 -9.38
C ARG A 101 -9.35 -23.89 -8.91
N LEU A 102 -9.48 -24.96 -8.12
CA LEU A 102 -10.75 -25.35 -7.51
C LEU A 102 -11.16 -24.35 -6.41
N ALA A 103 -10.21 -23.93 -5.56
CA ALA A 103 -10.39 -22.88 -4.57
C ALA A 103 -10.83 -21.55 -5.22
N LEU A 104 -10.28 -21.21 -6.39
CA LEU A 104 -10.71 -20.04 -7.17
C LEU A 104 -12.17 -20.18 -7.65
N VAL A 105 -12.58 -21.35 -8.14
CA VAL A 105 -13.98 -21.62 -8.51
C VAL A 105 -14.89 -21.44 -7.29
N PHE A 106 -14.56 -22.04 -6.14
CA PHE A 106 -15.36 -21.90 -4.92
C PHE A 106 -15.46 -20.46 -4.44
N THR A 107 -14.36 -19.70 -4.51
CA THR A 107 -14.33 -18.27 -4.16
C THR A 107 -15.24 -17.46 -5.10
N CYS A 108 -15.16 -17.69 -6.41
CA CYS A 108 -16.01 -17.02 -7.40
C CYS A 108 -17.49 -17.40 -7.24
N CYS A 109 -17.77 -18.65 -6.82
CA CYS A 109 -19.11 -19.19 -6.63
C CYS A 109 -19.67 -19.01 -5.21
N HIS A 110 -19.01 -18.25 -4.34
CA HIS A 110 -19.41 -18.14 -2.94
C HIS A 110 -20.83 -17.52 -2.79
N PRO A 111 -21.71 -18.08 -1.94
CA PRO A 111 -23.12 -17.68 -1.85
C PRO A 111 -23.34 -16.23 -1.40
N ALA A 112 -22.36 -15.60 -0.75
CA ALA A 112 -22.40 -14.18 -0.38
C ALA A 112 -22.34 -13.21 -1.58
N LEU A 113 -22.08 -13.70 -2.80
CA LEU A 113 -22.10 -12.95 -4.04
C LEU A 113 -23.45 -13.16 -4.75
N ALA A 114 -23.99 -12.11 -5.37
CA ALA A 114 -25.17 -12.22 -6.23
C ALA A 114 -24.93 -13.21 -7.38
N ALA A 115 -25.98 -13.91 -7.82
CA ALA A 115 -25.86 -14.99 -8.80
C ALA A 115 -25.16 -14.53 -10.09
N GLU A 116 -25.53 -13.37 -10.60
CA GLU A 116 -24.95 -12.76 -11.80
C GLU A 116 -23.47 -12.40 -11.60
N SER A 117 -23.09 -12.05 -10.37
CA SER A 117 -21.70 -11.74 -10.02
C SER A 117 -20.85 -13.00 -9.92
N ARG A 118 -21.42 -14.11 -9.42
CA ARG A 118 -20.74 -15.43 -9.40
C ARG A 118 -20.42 -15.91 -10.81
N VAL A 119 -21.42 -15.86 -11.70
CA VAL A 119 -21.25 -16.27 -13.09
C VAL A 119 -20.27 -15.36 -13.82
N ALA A 120 -20.40 -14.04 -13.70
CA ALA A 120 -19.48 -13.10 -14.34
C ALA A 120 -18.03 -13.24 -13.85
N LEU A 121 -17.81 -13.43 -12.54
CA LEU A 121 -16.46 -13.68 -12.00
C LEU A 121 -15.89 -15.02 -12.47
N THR A 122 -16.69 -16.07 -12.50
CA THR A 122 -16.23 -17.39 -12.95
C THR A 122 -15.81 -17.34 -14.42
N LEU A 123 -16.62 -16.71 -15.29
CA LEU A 123 -16.28 -16.51 -16.69
C LEU A 123 -15.01 -15.67 -16.88
N ARG A 124 -14.80 -14.66 -16.02
CA ARG A 124 -13.64 -13.78 -16.09
C ARG A 124 -12.35 -14.45 -15.58
N GLU A 125 -12.38 -14.97 -14.36
CA GLU A 125 -11.16 -15.39 -13.64
C GLU A 125 -10.82 -16.87 -13.90
N VAL A 126 -11.81 -17.72 -14.17
CA VAL A 126 -11.61 -19.16 -14.44
C VAL A 126 -11.74 -19.48 -15.92
N GLY A 127 -12.69 -18.83 -16.60
CA GLY A 127 -12.98 -19.03 -18.02
C GLY A 127 -12.12 -18.20 -18.97
N GLY A 128 -11.43 -17.16 -18.48
CA GLY A 128 -10.54 -16.32 -19.27
C GLY A 128 -11.23 -15.35 -20.25
N LEU A 129 -12.55 -15.16 -20.15
CA LEU A 129 -13.29 -14.27 -21.06
C LEU A 129 -12.95 -12.79 -20.81
N THR A 130 -12.96 -12.01 -21.88
CA THR A 130 -12.86 -10.54 -21.83
C THR A 130 -14.11 -9.92 -21.21
N THR A 131 -13.97 -8.73 -20.61
CA THR A 131 -15.12 -7.98 -20.08
C THR A 131 -16.19 -7.74 -21.16
N GLY A 132 -15.79 -7.45 -22.40
CA GLY A 132 -16.69 -7.28 -23.54
C GLY A 132 -17.42 -8.56 -23.96
N GLU A 133 -16.77 -9.74 -23.93
CA GLU A 133 -17.44 -11.03 -24.17
C GLU A 133 -18.49 -11.32 -23.10
N ILE A 134 -18.15 -11.09 -21.82
CA ILE A 134 -19.09 -11.28 -20.71
C ILE A 134 -20.23 -10.26 -20.81
N ALA A 135 -19.96 -9.01 -21.16
CA ALA A 135 -20.98 -7.98 -21.34
C ALA A 135 -22.00 -8.37 -22.41
N ARG A 136 -21.54 -8.90 -23.55
CA ARG A 136 -22.40 -9.44 -24.62
C ARG A 136 -23.24 -10.62 -24.12
N ALA A 137 -22.65 -11.57 -23.41
CA ALA A 137 -23.38 -12.71 -22.85
C ALA A 137 -24.46 -12.30 -21.84
N PHE A 138 -24.25 -11.19 -21.12
CA PHE A 138 -25.19 -10.63 -20.14
C PHE A 138 -26.11 -9.54 -20.70
N LEU A 139 -26.00 -9.21 -22.00
CA LEU A 139 -26.76 -8.15 -22.66
C LEU A 139 -26.67 -6.80 -21.93
N VAL A 140 -25.47 -6.45 -21.44
CA VAL A 140 -25.18 -5.16 -20.80
C VAL A 140 -24.03 -4.45 -21.50
N THR A 141 -23.85 -3.17 -21.19
CA THR A 141 -22.69 -2.41 -21.66
C THR A 141 -21.40 -2.90 -20.99
N GLU A 142 -20.28 -2.81 -21.70
CA GLU A 142 -18.96 -3.17 -21.16
C GLU A 142 -18.60 -2.39 -19.89
N PRO A 143 -18.84 -1.07 -19.78
CA PRO A 143 -18.63 -0.33 -18.53
C PRO A 143 -19.48 -0.85 -17.36
N ALA A 144 -20.74 -1.24 -17.61
CA ALA A 144 -21.60 -1.81 -16.57
C ALA A 144 -21.08 -3.17 -16.10
N MET A 145 -20.57 -3.99 -17.00
CA MET A 145 -19.92 -5.27 -16.66
C MET A 145 -18.61 -5.06 -15.89
N ALA A 146 -17.76 -4.13 -16.33
CA ALA A 146 -16.52 -3.78 -15.62
C ALA A 146 -16.80 -3.37 -14.17
N GLN A 147 -17.80 -2.49 -13.97
CA GLN A 147 -18.23 -2.06 -12.65
C GLN A 147 -18.80 -3.21 -11.82
N ARG A 148 -19.55 -4.14 -12.44
CA ARG A 148 -20.04 -5.35 -11.76
C ARG A 148 -18.87 -6.22 -11.26
N LEU A 149 -17.88 -6.49 -12.11
CA LEU A 149 -16.68 -7.26 -11.73
C LEU A 149 -15.91 -6.60 -10.59
N VAL A 150 -15.71 -5.27 -10.65
CA VAL A 150 -15.04 -4.51 -9.58
C VAL A 150 -15.79 -4.61 -8.26
N ARG A 151 -17.12 -4.41 -8.28
CA ARG A 151 -17.95 -4.53 -7.07
C ARG A 151 -17.93 -5.95 -6.50
N ALA A 152 -17.94 -6.97 -7.36
CA ALA A 152 -17.86 -8.37 -6.94
C ALA A 152 -16.51 -8.70 -6.28
N LYS A 153 -15.38 -8.29 -6.88
CA LYS A 153 -14.04 -8.42 -6.26
C LYS A 153 -13.93 -7.66 -4.93
N ARG A 154 -14.54 -6.46 -4.85
CA ARG A 154 -14.63 -5.71 -3.60
C ARG A 154 -15.45 -6.48 -2.55
N LYS A 155 -16.57 -7.09 -2.93
CA LYS A 155 -17.42 -7.88 -2.03
C LYS A 155 -16.66 -9.08 -1.45
N ILE A 156 -15.89 -9.82 -2.27
CA ILE A 156 -15.00 -10.90 -1.82
C ILE A 156 -14.09 -10.42 -0.70
N ARG A 157 -13.39 -9.30 -0.92
CA ARG A 157 -12.50 -8.70 0.08
C ARG A 157 -13.23 -8.27 1.35
N THR A 158 -14.31 -7.50 1.21
CA THR A 158 -15.03 -6.93 2.36
C THR A 158 -15.77 -7.96 3.20
N ALA A 159 -16.20 -9.07 2.58
CA ALA A 159 -16.89 -10.16 3.28
C ALA A 159 -15.91 -11.22 3.83
N GLY A 160 -14.61 -11.07 3.61
CA GLY A 160 -13.60 -12.01 4.11
C GLY A 160 -13.77 -13.43 3.56
N ILE A 161 -14.21 -13.56 2.31
CA ILE A 161 -14.45 -14.87 1.69
C ILE A 161 -13.09 -15.59 1.58
N PRO A 162 -12.90 -16.76 2.22
CA PRO A 162 -11.61 -17.43 2.24
C PRO A 162 -11.31 -18.06 0.88
N PHE A 163 -10.04 -17.98 0.46
CA PHE A 163 -9.53 -18.72 -0.70
C PHE A 163 -9.12 -20.13 -0.25
N ARG A 164 -10.06 -21.06 -0.30
CA ARG A 164 -9.86 -22.49 0.01
C ARG A 164 -10.99 -23.33 -0.58
N VAL A 165 -10.79 -24.62 -0.70
CA VAL A 165 -11.89 -25.57 -0.90
C VAL A 165 -12.65 -25.77 0.43
N PRO A 166 -14.00 -25.73 0.44
CA PRO A 166 -14.82 -25.92 1.64
C PRO A 166 -14.71 -27.30 2.29
#